data_AF-A0A9X1W8L1-F1
#
_entry.id   AF-A0A9X1W8L1-F1
#
_cell.length_a   1.000
_cell.length_b   1.000
_cell.length_c   1.000
_cell.angle_alpha   90.00
_cell.angle_beta   90.00
_cell.angle_gamma   90.00
#
_symmetry.space_group_name_H-M   'P 1'
#
loop_
_entity.id
_entity.type
_entity.pdbx_description
1 polymer ?
#
loop_
_entity_poly.entity_id
_entity_poly.type
_entity_poly.pdbx_seq_one_letter_code
_entity_poly.pdbx_strand_id
1 'polypeptide(L)'
;MTREAMRRQLARDGWRQALLMIVPALVVGRLGTFDERFGLLIFVAGLLSLFPSLAGFRAYKHGLIHLEKVMGSDAEPEGWKSLRRLRLRALMLASLPAWIAALGSLFGLDEVPRTLLVAGSLALLVLYRVPRQLA
;
A
#
# COMPACT_ATOMS: atom_id res chain seq x y z
N MET A 1 22.19 -13.20 -4.80
CA MET A 1 20.94 -12.91 -5.56
C MET A 1 21.27 -11.86 -6.60
N THR A 2 20.83 -12.01 -7.84
CA THR A 2 21.06 -11.00 -8.89
C THR A 2 20.08 -9.82 -8.75
N ARG A 3 20.50 -8.61 -9.15
CA ARG A 3 19.68 -7.37 -9.08
C ARG A 3 18.30 -7.55 -9.73
N GLU A 4 18.25 -8.23 -10.88
CA GLU A 4 17.00 -8.54 -11.56
C GLU A 4 16.03 -9.38 -10.74
N ALA A 5 16.52 -10.37 -10.00
CA ALA A 5 15.67 -11.22 -9.16
C ALA A 5 15.00 -10.40 -8.05
N MET A 6 15.74 -9.47 -7.43
CA MET A 6 15.20 -8.57 -6.41
C MET A 6 14.16 -7.61 -7.00
N ARG A 7 14.39 -7.10 -8.21
CA ARG A 7 13.41 -6.27 -8.95
C ARG A 7 12.13 -7.02 -9.27
N ARG A 8 12.23 -8.25 -9.80
CA ARG A 8 11.07 -9.12 -10.08
C ARG A 8 10.28 -9.40 -8.80
N GLN A 9 10.97 -9.62 -7.69
CA GLN A 9 10.34 -9.82 -6.38
C GLN A 9 9.58 -8.57 -5.91
N LEU A 10 10.20 -7.39 -5.99
CA LEU A 10 9.56 -6.12 -5.66
C LEU A 10 8.32 -5.82 -6.53
N ALA A 11 8.37 -6.15 -7.82
CA ALA A 11 7.22 -6.00 -8.71
C ALA A 11 6.08 -6.95 -8.31
N ARG A 12 6.39 -8.23 -8.05
CA ARG A 12 5.41 -9.22 -7.57
C ARG A 12 4.77 -8.82 -6.24
N ASP A 13 5.58 -8.33 -5.30
CA ASP A 13 5.09 -7.84 -4.01
C ASP A 13 4.10 -6.67 -4.20
N GLY A 14 4.39 -5.75 -5.13
CA GLY A 14 3.49 -4.65 -5.48
C GLY A 14 2.16 -5.13 -6.09
N TRP A 15 2.20 -6.07 -7.03
CA TRP A 15 1.00 -6.66 -7.63
C TRP A 15 0.15 -7.44 -6.62
N ARG A 16 0.79 -8.21 -5.74
CA ARG A 16 0.09 -8.89 -4.64
C ARG A 16 -0.62 -7.89 -3.73
N GLN A 17 0.02 -6.77 -3.42
CA GLN A 17 -0.59 -5.73 -2.61
C GLN A 17 -1.77 -5.05 -3.32
N ALA A 18 -1.66 -4.77 -4.63
CA ALA A 18 -2.77 -4.24 -5.41
C ALA A 18 -3.98 -5.18 -5.38
N LEU A 19 -3.74 -6.48 -5.58
CA LEU A 19 -4.78 -7.50 -5.50
C LEU A 19 -5.41 -7.55 -4.11
N LEU A 20 -4.59 -7.43 -3.05
CA LEU A 20 -5.04 -7.40 -1.66
C LEU A 20 -5.88 -6.15 -1.32
N MET A 21 -5.69 -5.03 -2.02
CA MET A 21 -6.51 -3.83 -1.86
C MET A 21 -7.84 -3.94 -2.62
N ILE A 22 -7.82 -4.51 -3.82
CA ILE A 22 -8.97 -4.52 -4.74
C ILE A 22 -9.93 -5.68 -4.44
N VAL A 23 -9.41 -6.90 -4.25
CA VAL A 23 -10.23 -8.11 -4.16
C VAL A 23 -11.14 -8.09 -2.92
N PRO A 24 -10.65 -7.79 -1.70
CA PRO A 24 -11.51 -7.74 -0.53
C PRO A 24 -12.58 -6.68 -0.67
N ALA A 25 -12.24 -5.52 -1.23
CA ALA A 25 -13.22 -4.48 -1.51
C ALA A 25 -14.31 -5.08 -2.39
N LEU A 26 -13.99 -5.56 -3.60
CA LEU A 26 -14.97 -6.10 -4.56
C LEU A 26 -15.81 -7.28 -4.05
N VAL A 27 -15.23 -8.18 -3.25
CA VAL A 27 -15.94 -9.34 -2.71
C VAL A 27 -16.89 -8.94 -1.60
N VAL A 28 -16.41 -8.15 -0.63
CA VAL A 28 -17.20 -7.82 0.57
C VAL A 28 -18.39 -6.94 0.23
N GLY A 29 -18.24 -5.97 -0.67
CA GLY A 29 -19.38 -5.13 -1.04
C GLY A 29 -20.44 -5.82 -1.89
N ARG A 30 -20.28 -7.11 -2.23
CA ARG A 30 -21.37 -7.93 -2.78
C ARG A 30 -22.22 -8.63 -1.72
N LEU A 31 -21.81 -8.59 -0.46
CA LEU A 31 -22.50 -9.27 0.64
C LEU A 31 -23.71 -8.48 1.17
N GLY A 32 -23.91 -7.25 0.70
CA GLY A 32 -24.98 -6.36 1.17
C GLY A 32 -24.61 -5.59 2.44
N THR A 33 -25.53 -4.75 2.90
CA THR A 33 -25.38 -3.91 4.09
C THR A 33 -26.08 -4.54 5.29
N PHE A 34 -25.45 -4.51 6.47
CA PHE A 34 -26.05 -4.92 7.74
C PHE A 34 -26.62 -3.72 8.52
N ASP A 35 -25.95 -2.57 8.49
CA ASP A 35 -26.39 -1.34 9.17
C ASP A 35 -25.89 -0.11 8.40
N GLU A 36 -26.76 0.82 8.03
CA GLU A 36 -26.36 1.95 7.18
C GLU A 36 -25.83 3.17 7.95
N ARG A 37 -25.95 3.18 9.28
CA ARG A 37 -25.73 4.39 10.10
C ARG A 37 -24.27 4.84 10.19
N PHE A 38 -23.33 3.97 9.86
CA PHE A 38 -21.91 4.22 10.11
C PHE A 38 -21.12 4.64 8.86
N GLY A 39 -21.74 4.70 7.68
CA GLY A 39 -21.07 4.96 6.41
C GLY A 39 -20.15 6.20 6.43
N LEU A 40 -20.67 7.32 6.92
CA LEU A 40 -19.90 8.57 7.01
C LEU A 40 -18.72 8.47 7.99
N LEU A 41 -18.93 7.89 9.17
CA LEU A 41 -17.88 7.76 10.19
C LEU A 41 -16.76 6.83 9.71
N ILE A 42 -17.12 5.74 9.03
CA ILE A 42 -16.18 4.80 8.44
C ILE A 42 -15.42 5.46 7.29
N PHE A 43 -16.09 6.26 6.46
CA PHE A 43 -15.41 7.02 5.42
C PHE A 43 -14.36 7.96 6.00
N VAL A 44 -14.71 8.74 7.02
CA VAL A 44 -13.79 9.66 7.70
C VAL A 44 -12.62 8.90 8.33
N ALA A 45 -12.88 7.79 9.00
CA ALA A 45 -11.83 6.92 9.55
C ALA A 45 -10.90 6.38 8.45
N GLY A 46 -11.47 5.95 7.32
CA GLY A 46 -10.73 5.52 6.14
C GLY A 46 -9.85 6.63 5.57
N LEU A 47 -10.36 7.86 5.49
CA LEU A 47 -9.62 9.01 5.01
C LEU A 47 -8.46 9.36 5.96
N LEU A 48 -8.71 9.36 7.27
CA LEU A 48 -7.68 9.60 8.29
C LEU A 48 -6.59 8.52 8.26
N SER A 49 -6.92 7.29 7.88
CA SER A 49 -5.95 6.20 7.74
C SER A 49 -4.94 6.40 6.59
N LEU A 50 -5.17 7.37 5.69
CA LEU A 50 -4.19 7.74 4.67
C LEU A 50 -2.97 8.47 5.28
N PHE A 51 -3.13 9.24 6.34
CA PHE A 51 -2.05 10.08 6.88
C PHE A 51 -0.87 9.29 7.47
N PRO A 52 -1.06 8.18 8.20
CA PRO A 52 0.03 7.30 8.65
C PRO A 52 0.94 6.82 7.51
N SER A 53 0.42 6.69 6.28
CA SER A 53 1.22 6.28 5.13
C SER A 53 2.33 7.30 4.78
N LEU A 54 2.15 8.59 5.10
CA LEU A 54 3.15 9.63 4.86
C LEU A 54 4.45 9.36 5.63
N ALA A 55 4.34 8.90 6.87
CA ALA A 55 5.49 8.51 7.68
C ALA A 55 6.22 7.30 7.05
N GLY A 56 5.45 6.31 6.57
CA GLY A 56 5.98 5.17 5.82
C GLY A 56 6.69 5.59 4.52
N PHE A 57 6.17 6.58 3.81
CA PHE A 57 6.79 7.14 2.60
C PHE A 57 8.11 7.85 2.91
N ARG A 58 8.15 8.64 3.98
CA ARG A 58 9.40 9.28 4.43
C ARG A 58 10.46 8.22 4.76
N ALA A 59 10.11 7.16 5.50
CA ALA A 59 11.03 6.07 5.82
C ALA A 59 11.53 5.33 4.57
N TYR A 60 10.62 5.04 3.62
CA TYR A 60 10.97 4.44 2.33
C TYR A 60 11.97 5.30 1.54
N LYS A 61 11.75 6.63 1.48
CA LYS A 61 12.65 7.57 0.80
C LYS A 61 14.05 7.56 1.41
N HIS A 62 14.18 7.53 2.73
CA HIS A 62 15.48 7.43 3.39
C HIS A 62 16.17 6.08 3.11
N GLY A 63 15.41 4.98 3.11
CA GLY A 63 15.92 3.66 2.73
C GLY A 63 16.42 3.63 1.29
N LEU A 64 15.78 4.37 0.39
CA LEU A 64 16.18 4.51 -1.00
C LEU A 64 17.53 5.23 -1.14
N ILE A 65 17.69 6.37 -0.45
CA ILE A 65 18.95 7.11 -0.40
C ILE A 65 20.07 6.26 0.20
N HIS A 66 19.76 5.47 1.24
CA HIS A 66 20.73 4.55 1.83
C HIS A 66 21.15 3.46 0.83
N LEU A 67 20.21 2.87 0.11
CA LEU A 67 20.51 1.86 -0.93
C LEU A 67 21.43 2.43 -2.00
N GLU A 68 21.18 3.66 -2.44
CA GLU A 68 22.00 4.35 -3.44
C GLU A 68 23.45 4.51 -2.98
N LYS A 69 23.66 4.87 -1.70
CA LYS A 69 25.00 5.02 -1.10
C LYS A 69 25.79 3.71 -1.01
N VAL A 70 25.12 2.58 -0.84
CA VAL A 70 25.77 1.25 -0.70
C VAL A 70 25.80 0.47 -2.02
N MET A 71 25.33 1.06 -3.11
CA MET A 71 25.28 0.40 -4.41
C MET A 71 26.68 0.13 -4.95
N GLY A 72 26.92 -1.09 -5.45
CA GLY A 72 28.25 -1.51 -5.93
C GLY A 72 29.24 -1.90 -4.82
N SER A 73 28.82 -1.87 -3.56
CA SER A 73 29.60 -2.40 -2.43
C SER A 73 29.14 -3.79 -2.03
N ASP A 74 29.94 -4.47 -1.20
CA ASP A 74 29.57 -5.77 -0.61
C ASP A 74 28.28 -5.70 0.27
N ALA A 75 27.90 -4.51 0.72
CA ALA A 75 26.69 -4.27 1.51
C ALA A 75 25.41 -4.13 0.68
N GLU A 76 25.50 -4.11 -0.65
CA GLU A 76 24.35 -3.93 -1.56
C GLU A 76 23.21 -4.95 -1.31
N PRO A 77 23.46 -6.27 -1.15
CA PRO A 77 22.39 -7.25 -0.94
C PRO A 77 21.58 -6.99 0.33
N GLU A 78 22.22 -6.46 1.37
CA GLU A 78 21.55 -6.10 2.62
C GLU A 78 20.73 -4.81 2.48
N GLY A 79 21.24 -3.83 1.72
CA GLY A 79 20.49 -2.62 1.35
C GLY A 79 19.18 -2.94 0.62
N TRP A 80 19.18 -3.89 -0.31
CA TRP A 80 17.95 -4.30 -0.99
C TRP A 80 16.96 -5.00 -0.05
N LYS A 81 17.45 -5.84 0.87
CA LYS A 81 16.61 -6.49 1.90
C LYS A 81 15.96 -5.46 2.83
N SER A 82 16.72 -4.47 3.28
CA SER A 82 16.20 -3.40 4.15
C SER A 82 15.16 -2.55 3.43
N LEU A 83 15.41 -2.16 2.17
CA LEU A 83 14.46 -1.42 1.34
C LEU A 83 13.15 -2.21 1.15
N ARG A 84 13.24 -3.51 0.87
CA ARG A 84 12.06 -4.38 0.75
C ARG A 84 11.23 -4.40 2.03
N ARG A 85 11.87 -4.54 3.20
CA ARG A 85 11.17 -4.53 4.51
C ARG A 85 10.47 -3.20 4.76
N LEU A 86 11.14 -2.08 4.51
CA LEU A 86 10.56 -0.74 4.65
C LEU A 86 9.35 -0.57 3.72
N ARG A 87 9.49 -0.99 2.46
CA ARG A 87 8.41 -0.92 1.47
C ARG A 87 7.21 -1.76 1.89
N LEU A 88 7.41 -3.02 2.30
CA LEU A 88 6.30 -3.89 2.73
C LEU A 88 5.54 -3.30 3.92
N ARG A 89 6.25 -2.77 4.93
CA ARG A 89 5.61 -2.10 6.08
C ARG A 89 4.80 -0.89 5.65
N ALA A 90 5.36 -0.05 4.78
CA ALA A 90 4.67 1.13 4.29
C ALA A 90 3.44 0.77 3.43
N LEU A 91 3.53 -0.31 2.65
CA LEU A 91 2.42 -0.82 1.83
C LEU A 91 1.29 -1.40 2.67
N MET A 92 1.57 -2.00 3.83
CA MET A 92 0.53 -2.43 4.77
C MET A 92 -0.26 -1.22 5.29
N LEU A 93 0.42 -0.15 5.71
CA LEU A 93 -0.24 1.10 6.11
C LEU A 93 -1.04 1.71 4.95
N ALA A 94 -0.47 1.71 3.74
CA ALA A 94 -1.15 2.21 2.55
C ALA A 94 -2.40 1.38 2.16
N SER A 95 -2.51 0.12 2.61
CA SER A 95 -3.70 -0.72 2.36
C SER A 95 -4.83 -0.53 3.36
N LEU A 96 -4.59 0.16 4.49
CA LEU A 96 -5.62 0.39 5.51
C LEU A 96 -6.89 1.04 4.93
N PRO A 97 -6.82 2.11 4.11
CA PRO A 97 -8.02 2.71 3.53
C PRO A 97 -8.86 1.72 2.71
N ALA A 98 -8.22 0.89 1.87
CA ALA A 98 -8.90 -0.13 1.08
C ALA A 98 -9.57 -1.22 1.95
N TRP A 99 -8.93 -1.64 3.04
CA TRP A 99 -9.53 -2.59 3.98
C TRP A 99 -10.69 -2.00 4.78
N ILE A 100 -10.55 -0.74 5.21
CA ILE A 100 -11.65 0.02 5.83
C ILE A 100 -12.81 0.17 4.84
N ALA A 101 -12.53 0.41 3.56
CA ALA A 101 -13.53 0.48 2.51
C ALA A 101 -14.26 -0.86 2.30
N ALA A 102 -13.50 -1.96 2.29
CA ALA A 102 -14.06 -3.31 2.15
C ALA A 102 -15.01 -3.61 3.30
N LEU A 103 -14.56 -3.49 4.54
CA LEU A 103 -15.39 -3.75 5.72
C LEU A 103 -16.52 -2.74 5.85
N GLY A 104 -16.26 -1.48 5.52
CA GLY A 104 -17.23 -0.39 5.58
C GLY A 104 -18.45 -0.60 4.69
N SER A 105 -18.30 -1.31 3.57
CA SER A 105 -19.43 -1.64 2.69
C SER A 105 -20.52 -2.45 3.39
N LEU A 106 -20.18 -3.18 4.45
CA LEU A 106 -21.14 -3.90 5.30
C LEU A 106 -21.89 -2.96 6.26
N PHE A 107 -21.41 -1.74 6.46
CA PHE A 107 -21.88 -0.78 7.47
C PHE A 107 -22.32 0.55 6.85
N GLY A 108 -22.87 0.50 5.63
CA GLY A 108 -23.46 1.67 4.97
C GLY A 108 -22.48 2.55 4.22
N LEU A 109 -21.25 2.08 3.96
CA LEU A 109 -20.33 2.83 3.11
C LEU A 109 -20.76 2.69 1.64
N ASP A 110 -21.26 3.77 1.06
CA ASP A 110 -21.65 3.84 -0.34
C ASP A 110 -20.50 3.52 -1.31
N GLU A 111 -20.86 3.12 -2.53
CA GLU A 111 -19.92 2.74 -3.58
C GLU A 111 -18.91 3.84 -3.93
N VAL A 112 -19.33 5.11 -3.92
CA VAL A 112 -18.46 6.24 -4.25
C VAL A 112 -17.35 6.43 -3.18
N PRO A 113 -17.68 6.64 -1.88
CA PRO A 113 -16.70 6.66 -0.79
C PRO A 113 -15.77 5.45 -0.77
N ARG A 114 -16.31 4.24 -0.96
CA ARG A 114 -15.53 3.01 -1.00
C ARG A 114 -14.52 3.02 -2.14
N THR A 115 -14.95 3.41 -3.34
CA THR A 115 -14.08 3.50 -4.52
C THR A 115 -12.98 4.54 -4.30
N LEU A 116 -13.29 5.68 -3.70
CA LEU A 116 -12.30 6.72 -3.38
C LEU A 116 -11.23 6.22 -2.41
N LEU A 117 -11.61 5.48 -1.37
CA LEU A 117 -10.65 4.91 -0.41
C LEU A 117 -9.75 3.86 -1.06
N VAL A 118 -10.31 2.98 -1.89
CA VAL A 118 -9.52 2.00 -2.66
C VAL A 118 -8.57 2.70 -3.63
N ALA A 119 -9.06 3.72 -4.36
CA ALA A 119 -8.24 4.53 -5.25
C ALA A 119 -7.13 5.26 -4.49
N GLY A 120 -7.40 5.78 -3.30
CA GLY A 120 -6.40 6.40 -2.41
C GLY A 120 -5.29 5.41 -2.02
N SER A 121 -5.66 4.18 -1.62
CA SER A 121 -4.68 3.11 -1.36
C SER A 121 -3.84 2.75 -2.59
N LEU A 122 -4.45 2.70 -3.78
CA LEU A 122 -3.73 2.44 -5.03
C LEU A 122 -2.80 3.61 -5.42
N ALA A 123 -3.23 4.86 -5.22
CA ALA A 123 -2.39 6.03 -5.44
C ALA A 123 -1.14 5.99 -4.53
N LEU A 124 -1.33 5.60 -3.26
CA LEU A 124 -0.21 5.36 -2.34
C LEU A 124 0.70 4.23 -2.83
N LEU A 125 0.16 3.10 -3.29
CA LEU A 125 0.95 2.01 -3.88
C LEU A 125 1.85 2.50 -5.04
N VAL A 126 1.33 3.38 -5.90
CA VAL A 126 2.10 4.01 -7.00
C VAL A 126 3.22 4.91 -6.45
N LEU A 127 2.98 5.61 -5.35
CA LEU A 127 3.99 6.44 -4.70
C LEU A 127 5.19 5.62 -4.18
N TYR A 128 4.99 4.37 -3.79
CA TYR A 128 6.06 3.44 -3.37
C TYR A 128 6.70 2.67 -4.54
N ARG A 129 6.56 3.15 -5.78
CA ARG A 129 7.21 2.54 -6.93
C ARG A 129 8.71 2.82 -6.90
N VAL A 130 9.51 1.77 -7.09
CA VAL A 130 10.98 1.90 -7.17
C VAL A 130 11.33 2.78 -8.38
N PRO A 131 12.13 3.85 -8.22
CA PRO A 131 12.54 4.71 -9.32
C PRO A 131 13.30 3.94 -10.38
N ARG A 132 13.13 4.34 -11.65
CA ARG A 132 13.85 3.75 -12.78
C ARG A 132 15.37 4.00 -12.72
N GLN A 133 15.81 4.99 -11.94
CA GLN A 133 17.22 5.33 -11.76
C GLN A 133 17.99 4.27 -10.95
N LEU A 134 17.29 3.46 -10.15
CA LEU A 134 17.85 2.29 -9.47
C LEU A 134 17.55 0.99 -10.24
N ALA A 135 17.01 1.09 -11.46
CA ALA A 135 16.46 0.00 -12.25
C ALA A 135 17.31 -0.31 -13.49
#